data_AF-A0A1B6EW12-F1
#
_entry.id   AF-A0A1B6EW12-F1
#
_cell.length_a   1.000
_cell.length_b   1.000
_cell.length_c   1.000
_cell.angle_alpha   90.00
_cell.angle_beta   90.00
_cell.angle_gamma   90.00
#
_symmetry.space_group_name_H-M   'P 1'
#
loop_
_entity.id
_entity.type
_entity.pdbx_description
1 polymer ?
#
loop_
_entity_poly.entity_id
_entity_poly.type
_entity_poly.pdbx_seq_one_letter_code
_entity_poly.pdbx_strand_id
1 'polypeptide(L)'
;MAYNQDAIVTSSQDGVMESSRNGNLSEPSPVKLTHLKVAKVFPTVRKEEEKPGVDDTAKEKVKVSKKQVFPWLCKFNALCREAAGSRSYKRLDDLMEVYTRHVAQDVKNCYKKPNRASKVKAKMNDYMKLFHMLYRDIRRPLEYNYYLDRMSDLLAMYLDMEIKASRRGKENPRIISDRLMSALFILLENSMGHILNAILKAKFFVKMFNEICIPIIMRVLRDIPSELNEVSYIQYVLIFKKWKVLVGRKEERQ
;
A
#
# COMPACT_ATOMS: atom_id res chain seq x y z
N MET A 1 50.93 15.51 24.41
CA MET A 1 49.70 15.21 23.67
C MET A 1 48.51 15.75 24.45
N ALA A 2 47.91 16.85 23.99
CA ALA A 2 46.52 17.23 24.23
C ALA A 2 46.28 18.49 23.39
N TYR A 3 45.39 18.37 22.40
CA TYR A 3 45.02 19.43 21.48
C TYR A 3 43.84 20.23 22.05
N ASN A 4 43.94 21.56 21.85
CA ASN A 4 43.00 22.66 22.02
C ASN A 4 41.50 22.36 22.19
N GLN A 5 40.92 23.01 23.20
CA GLN A 5 39.53 23.45 23.27
C GLN A 5 39.53 24.98 23.47
N ASP A 6 38.93 25.70 22.52
CA ASP A 6 37.86 26.68 22.74
C ASP A 6 37.85 27.80 21.70
N ALA A 7 36.65 27.97 21.15
CA ALA A 7 36.32 28.81 20.03
C ALA A 7 36.07 30.27 20.48
N ILE A 8 36.51 31.18 19.62
CA ILE A 8 36.08 32.58 19.57
C ILE A 8 34.78 32.62 18.73
N VAL A 9 33.80 33.44 19.11
CA VAL A 9 33.25 34.54 18.28
C VAL A 9 32.03 35.17 18.97
N THR A 10 32.21 36.44 19.28
CA THR A 10 31.26 37.49 19.61
C THR A 10 30.46 37.94 18.39
N SER A 11 29.20 38.30 18.59
CA SER A 11 28.50 39.49 18.06
C SER A 11 27.05 39.18 17.70
N SER A 12 26.14 39.95 18.30
CA SER A 12 24.72 39.99 17.99
C SER A 12 24.36 41.46 17.80
N GLN A 13 23.91 41.82 16.60
CA GLN A 13 22.87 42.84 16.40
C GLN A 13 22.49 42.92 14.91
N ASP A 14 21.23 43.33 14.72
CA ASP A 14 20.49 43.75 13.53
C ASP A 14 19.31 42.79 13.25
N GLY A 15 18.04 43.16 13.40
CA GLY A 15 17.41 44.47 13.40
C GLY A 15 16.52 44.59 12.17
N VAL A 16 15.24 44.18 12.26
CA VAL A 16 14.21 44.59 11.29
C VAL A 16 12.91 44.86 12.04
N MET A 17 12.55 46.14 12.04
CA MET A 17 11.21 46.68 12.32
C MET A 17 10.21 46.14 11.29
N GLU A 18 9.00 45.78 11.73
CA GLU A 18 7.82 45.95 10.90
C GLU A 18 6.70 46.62 11.70
N SER A 19 6.18 47.67 11.08
CA SER A 19 5.27 48.68 11.60
C SER A 19 3.81 48.30 11.32
N SER A 20 2.96 48.66 12.26
CA SER A 20 1.50 48.56 12.29
C SER A 20 0.76 48.91 10.99
N ARG A 21 -0.32 48.16 10.69
CA ARG A 21 -1.59 48.73 10.20
C ARG A 21 -2.78 47.80 10.42
N ASN A 22 -3.65 48.20 11.35
CA ASN A 22 -5.01 47.70 11.53
C ASN A 22 -5.95 48.32 10.47
N GLY A 23 -6.95 47.56 10.05
CA GLY A 23 -8.21 48.07 9.49
C GLY A 23 -8.52 47.62 8.05
N ASN A 24 -9.36 46.58 7.90
CA ASN A 24 -10.71 46.74 7.35
C ASN A 24 -11.45 45.41 7.30
N LEU A 25 -12.62 45.41 7.95
CA LEU A 25 -13.67 44.41 7.78
C LEU A 25 -14.18 44.42 6.33
N SER A 26 -14.36 43.24 5.75
CA SER A 26 -15.22 43.03 4.59
C SER A 26 -16.14 41.83 4.86
N GLU A 27 -17.44 42.10 4.79
CA GLU A 27 -18.53 41.16 4.97
C GLU A 27 -18.58 40.12 3.82
N PRO A 28 -19.00 38.88 4.09
CA PRO A 28 -19.36 37.94 3.03
C PRO A 28 -20.84 38.08 2.62
N SER A 29 -21.06 38.31 1.33
CA SER A 29 -22.36 38.36 0.65
C SER A 29 -23.12 37.01 0.68
N PRO A 30 -24.46 36.98 0.55
CA PRO A 30 -25.29 35.85 0.96
C PRO A 30 -25.36 34.72 -0.07
N VAL A 31 -25.31 33.48 0.44
CA VAL A 31 -25.48 32.24 -0.32
C VAL A 31 -26.96 32.05 -0.69
N LYS A 32 -27.24 31.93 -1.99
CA LYS A 32 -28.58 31.58 -2.52
C LYS A 32 -28.91 30.12 -2.22
N LEU A 33 -29.90 29.90 -1.37
CA LEU A 33 -30.54 28.61 -1.10
C LEU A 33 -31.35 28.19 -2.35
N THR A 34 -31.05 27.04 -2.94
CA THR A 34 -31.90 26.42 -3.97
C THR A 34 -32.58 25.19 -3.41
N HIS A 35 -33.91 25.20 -3.47
CA HIS A 35 -34.80 24.17 -2.94
C HIS A 35 -34.66 22.85 -3.73
N LEU A 36 -34.29 21.77 -3.05
CA LEU A 36 -34.45 20.40 -3.54
C LEU A 36 -35.94 19.99 -3.45
N LYS A 37 -36.57 19.70 -4.59
CA LYS A 37 -37.90 19.08 -4.64
C LYS A 37 -37.78 17.58 -4.30
N VAL A 38 -38.43 17.16 -3.21
CA VAL A 38 -38.63 15.76 -2.84
C VAL A 38 -39.84 15.22 -3.60
N ALA A 39 -39.63 14.29 -4.52
CA ALA A 39 -40.72 13.52 -5.13
C ALA A 39 -41.01 12.27 -4.29
N LYS A 40 -42.16 12.27 -3.60
CA LYS A 40 -42.78 11.07 -3.02
C LYS A 40 -43.41 10.27 -4.15
N VAL A 41 -42.98 9.02 -4.35
CA VAL A 41 -43.69 8.04 -5.17
C VAL A 41 -44.28 6.99 -4.22
N PHE A 42 -45.60 7.05 -4.05
CA PHE A 42 -46.41 6.00 -3.43
C PHE A 42 -46.76 4.94 -4.49
N PRO A 43 -46.77 3.64 -4.15
CA PRO A 43 -47.52 2.65 -4.91
C PRO A 43 -48.87 2.35 -4.23
N THR A 44 -49.90 2.40 -5.06
CA THR A 44 -51.31 2.13 -4.79
C THR A 44 -51.57 0.69 -4.36
N VAL A 45 -52.37 0.52 -3.30
CA VAL A 45 -52.96 -0.75 -2.85
C VAL A 45 -54.21 -1.06 -3.66
N ARG A 46 -54.34 -2.29 -4.17
CA ARG A 46 -55.63 -2.92 -4.51
C ARG A 46 -55.63 -4.37 -3.98
N LYS A 47 -56.58 -4.64 -3.09
CA LYS A 47 -57.16 -5.94 -2.67
C LYS A 47 -58.40 -6.20 -3.56
N GLU A 48 -58.99 -7.37 -3.78
CA GLU A 48 -58.92 -8.79 -3.37
C GLU A 48 -59.53 -9.58 -4.58
N GLU A 49 -59.30 -10.88 -4.79
CA GLU A 49 -60.27 -11.94 -4.47
C GLU A 49 -59.68 -13.38 -4.59
N GLU A 50 -60.04 -14.18 -3.58
CA GLU A 50 -60.16 -15.63 -3.31
C GLU A 50 -59.39 -16.80 -4.00
N LYS A 51 -59.20 -17.85 -3.17
CA LYS A 51 -58.40 -19.10 -3.31
C LYS A 51 -59.17 -20.25 -4.01
N PRO A 52 -58.54 -21.40 -4.35
CA PRO A 52 -58.19 -22.48 -3.40
C PRO A 52 -56.73 -22.97 -3.60
N GLY A 53 -55.94 -23.35 -2.59
CA GLY A 53 -56.01 -24.62 -1.86
C GLY A 53 -54.85 -25.57 -2.26
N VAL A 54 -53.86 -25.72 -1.35
CA VAL A 54 -52.92 -26.86 -1.16
C VAL A 54 -51.87 -27.16 -2.24
N ASP A 55 -50.57 -26.96 -1.95
CA ASP A 55 -49.65 -28.03 -1.48
C ASP A 55 -48.20 -27.51 -1.37
N ASP A 56 -47.50 -28.01 -0.36
CA ASP A 56 -46.13 -27.66 0.03
C ASP A 56 -45.11 -28.09 -1.04
N THR A 57 -44.27 -27.14 -1.45
CA THR A 57 -42.85 -27.45 -1.73
C THR A 57 -42.05 -26.16 -1.79
N ALA A 58 -41.32 -25.91 -0.70
CA ALA A 58 -40.30 -24.89 -0.61
C ALA A 58 -39.21 -25.12 -1.68
N LYS A 59 -39.36 -24.47 -2.84
CA LYS A 59 -38.22 -24.19 -3.72
C LYS A 59 -37.50 -22.99 -3.15
N GLU A 60 -36.60 -23.29 -2.21
CA GLU A 60 -35.52 -22.42 -1.78
C GLU A 60 -34.83 -21.88 -3.05
N LYS A 61 -35.14 -20.63 -3.40
CA LYS A 61 -34.50 -19.93 -4.50
C LYS A 61 -33.04 -19.73 -4.11
N VAL A 62 -32.20 -20.65 -4.56
CA VAL A 62 -30.74 -20.53 -4.56
C VAL A 62 -30.41 -19.18 -5.17
N LYS A 63 -30.07 -18.22 -4.32
CA LYS A 63 -29.45 -16.95 -4.73
C LYS A 63 -28.16 -17.36 -5.44
N VAL A 64 -28.17 -17.29 -6.77
CA VAL A 64 -26.98 -17.42 -7.62
C VAL A 64 -25.90 -16.53 -7.03
N SER A 65 -24.91 -17.15 -6.40
CA SER A 65 -23.89 -16.44 -5.65
C SER A 65 -23.13 -15.54 -6.63
N LYS A 66 -23.07 -14.25 -6.33
CA LYS A 66 -22.17 -13.32 -7.05
C LYS A 66 -20.79 -13.97 -7.04
N LYS A 67 -20.22 -14.30 -8.21
CA LYS A 67 -18.88 -14.91 -8.33
C LYS A 67 -17.92 -14.19 -7.38
N GLN A 68 -17.55 -14.85 -6.28
CA GLN A 68 -16.68 -14.25 -5.27
C GLN A 68 -15.32 -13.99 -5.91
N VAL A 69 -14.79 -12.78 -5.73
CA VAL A 69 -13.49 -12.38 -6.30
C VAL A 69 -12.35 -13.16 -5.64
N PHE A 70 -12.53 -13.59 -4.39
CA PHE A 70 -11.58 -14.35 -3.58
C PHE A 70 -12.30 -15.50 -2.84
N PRO A 71 -12.48 -16.67 -3.46
CA PRO A 71 -13.21 -17.78 -2.83
C PRO A 71 -12.56 -18.32 -1.56
N TRP A 72 -11.23 -18.18 -1.44
CA TRP A 72 -10.44 -18.63 -0.28
C TRP A 72 -10.59 -17.71 0.94
N LEU A 73 -11.10 -16.50 0.76
CA LEU A 73 -11.06 -15.44 1.77
C LEU A 73 -11.87 -15.77 3.02
N CYS A 74 -13.04 -16.40 2.87
CA CYS A 74 -13.88 -16.78 4.01
C CYS A 74 -13.17 -17.76 4.95
N LYS A 75 -12.49 -18.76 4.39
CA LYS A 75 -11.70 -19.74 5.15
C LYS A 75 -10.48 -19.06 5.78
N PHE A 76 -9.79 -18.22 5.02
CA PHE A 76 -8.62 -17.50 5.52
C PHE A 76 -8.96 -16.56 6.68
N ASN A 77 -10.10 -15.86 6.62
CA ASN A 77 -10.56 -15.01 7.72
C ASN A 77 -10.87 -15.78 9.01
N ALA A 78 -11.29 -17.05 8.91
CA ALA A 78 -11.43 -17.89 10.09
C ALA A 78 -10.06 -18.13 10.76
N LEU A 79 -9.04 -18.46 9.96
CA LEU A 79 -7.66 -18.60 10.44
C LEU A 79 -7.13 -17.30 11.06
N CYS A 80 -7.42 -16.13 10.47
CA CYS A 80 -7.04 -14.85 11.05
C CYS A 80 -7.68 -14.62 12.42
N ARG A 81 -8.95 -15.00 12.61
CA ARG A 81 -9.64 -14.86 13.90
C ARG A 81 -9.10 -15.82 14.95
N GLU A 82 -8.75 -17.04 14.56
CA GLU A 82 -8.12 -18.01 15.46
C GLU A 82 -6.70 -17.58 15.87
N ALA A 83 -5.98 -16.90 14.97
CA ALA A 83 -4.67 -16.33 15.26
C ALA A 83 -4.75 -15.01 16.05
N ALA A 84 -5.92 -14.35 16.10
CA ALA A 84 -6.08 -13.09 16.80
C ALA A 84 -5.84 -13.27 18.31
N GLY A 85 -4.96 -12.45 18.89
CA GLY A 85 -4.57 -12.54 20.30
C GLY A 85 -3.51 -13.60 20.62
N SER A 86 -3.14 -14.46 19.66
CA SER A 86 -2.01 -15.37 19.84
C SER A 86 -0.68 -14.63 19.69
N ARG A 87 0.20 -14.75 20.69
CA ARG A 87 1.59 -14.24 20.62
C ARG A 87 2.59 -15.25 20.05
N SER A 88 2.11 -16.26 19.32
CA SER A 88 2.95 -17.27 18.68
C SER A 88 3.41 -16.81 17.31
N TYR A 89 4.73 -16.63 17.14
CA TYR A 89 5.32 -16.35 15.83
C TYR A 89 4.99 -17.45 14.81
N LYS A 90 5.06 -18.72 15.21
CA LYS A 90 4.71 -19.85 14.33
C LYS A 90 3.31 -19.71 13.73
N ARG A 91 2.32 -19.29 14.52
CA ARG A 91 0.96 -19.07 14.02
C ARG A 91 0.88 -17.92 13.00
N LEU A 92 1.63 -16.84 13.23
CA LEU A 92 1.75 -15.76 12.26
C LEU A 92 2.44 -16.25 10.97
N ASP A 93 3.52 -17.01 11.11
CA ASP A 93 4.27 -17.57 9.98
C ASP A 93 3.40 -18.47 9.10
N ASP A 94 2.67 -19.41 9.72
CA ASP A 94 1.70 -20.28 9.06
C ASP A 94 0.63 -19.44 8.32
N LEU A 95 0.13 -18.39 8.96
CA LEU A 95 -0.89 -17.50 8.40
C LEU A 95 -0.36 -16.73 7.17
N MET A 96 0.83 -16.15 7.28
CA MET A 96 1.50 -15.45 6.18
C MET A 96 1.79 -16.41 5.03
N GLU A 97 2.17 -17.66 5.30
CA GLU A 97 2.43 -18.66 4.29
C GLU A 97 1.17 -19.03 3.51
N VAL A 98 0.08 -19.36 4.21
CA VAL A 98 -1.22 -19.68 3.59
C VAL A 98 -1.71 -18.52 2.73
N TYR A 99 -1.60 -17.30 3.25
CA TYR A 99 -1.96 -16.09 2.50
C TYR A 99 -1.13 -15.93 1.23
N THR A 100 0.19 -16.07 1.36
CA THR A 100 1.15 -15.92 0.26
C THR A 100 0.82 -16.91 -0.87
N ARG A 101 0.52 -18.17 -0.54
CA ARG A 101 0.12 -19.19 -1.54
C ARG A 101 -1.13 -18.78 -2.31
N HIS A 102 -2.17 -18.29 -1.63
CA HIS A 102 -3.41 -17.86 -2.28
C HIS A 102 -3.21 -16.61 -3.14
N VAL A 103 -2.55 -15.59 -2.60
CA VAL A 103 -2.34 -14.32 -3.30
C VAL A 103 -1.40 -14.48 -4.48
N ALA A 104 -0.36 -15.31 -4.40
CA ALA A 104 0.53 -15.58 -5.53
C ALA A 104 -0.25 -16.09 -6.76
N GLN A 105 -1.26 -16.95 -6.53
CA GLN A 105 -2.13 -17.43 -7.61
C GLN A 105 -3.01 -16.31 -8.18
N ASP A 106 -3.56 -15.44 -7.34
CA ASP A 106 -4.37 -14.29 -7.78
C ASP A 106 -3.53 -13.24 -8.53
N VAL A 107 -2.31 -12.97 -8.07
CA VAL A 107 -1.33 -12.09 -8.73
C VAL A 107 -0.96 -12.64 -10.11
N LYS A 108 -0.68 -13.95 -10.21
CA LYS A 108 -0.41 -14.62 -11.49
C LYS A 108 -1.60 -14.48 -12.45
N ASN A 109 -2.82 -14.59 -11.95
CA ASN A 109 -4.04 -14.38 -12.73
C ASN A 109 -4.21 -12.92 -13.18
N CYS A 110 -3.82 -11.94 -12.35
CA CYS A 110 -3.83 -10.53 -12.71
C CYS A 110 -2.87 -10.21 -13.86
N TYR A 111 -1.74 -10.90 -13.98
CA TYR A 111 -0.82 -10.70 -15.10
C TYR A 111 -1.50 -10.95 -16.45
N LYS A 112 -2.37 -11.98 -16.52
CA LYS A 112 -3.19 -12.30 -17.71
C LYS A 112 -4.46 -11.46 -17.82
N LYS A 113 -5.05 -11.03 -16.69
CA LYS A 113 -6.33 -10.29 -16.61
C LYS A 113 -6.17 -9.02 -15.77
N PRO A 114 -5.70 -7.90 -16.36
CA PRO A 114 -5.28 -6.70 -15.62
C PRO A 114 -6.39 -6.03 -14.80
N ASN A 115 -7.67 -6.23 -15.16
CA ASN A 115 -8.82 -5.60 -14.51
C ASN A 115 -8.99 -5.99 -13.02
N ARG A 116 -8.33 -7.06 -12.57
CA ARG A 116 -8.42 -7.56 -11.18
C ARG A 116 -7.38 -6.96 -10.24
N ALA A 117 -6.33 -6.31 -10.76
CA ALA A 117 -5.21 -5.82 -9.96
C ALA A 117 -5.66 -4.89 -8.83
N SER A 118 -6.62 -3.98 -9.08
CA SER A 118 -7.14 -3.05 -8.06
C SER A 118 -7.82 -3.74 -6.87
N LYS A 119 -8.44 -4.90 -7.08
CA LYS A 119 -9.08 -5.67 -5.99
C LYS A 119 -8.04 -6.46 -5.21
N VAL A 120 -7.05 -7.02 -5.89
CA VAL A 120 -5.95 -7.76 -5.26
C VAL A 120 -5.10 -6.82 -4.41
N LYS A 121 -4.67 -5.67 -4.95
CA LYS A 121 -3.84 -4.70 -4.22
C LYS A 121 -4.50 -4.23 -2.92
N ALA A 122 -5.80 -3.97 -2.95
CA ALA A 122 -6.55 -3.53 -1.77
C ALA A 122 -6.53 -4.60 -0.67
N LYS A 123 -6.80 -5.86 -1.03
CA LYS A 123 -6.75 -6.97 -0.09
C LYS A 123 -5.34 -7.25 0.43
N MET A 124 -4.34 -7.20 -0.43
CA MET A 124 -2.94 -7.29 0.00
C MET A 124 -2.58 -6.24 1.05
N ASN A 125 -2.94 -4.98 0.82
CA ASN A 125 -2.69 -3.91 1.78
C ASN A 125 -3.37 -4.17 3.14
N ASP A 126 -4.62 -4.61 3.14
CA ASP A 126 -5.36 -4.93 4.38
C ASP A 126 -4.63 -6.01 5.20
N TYR A 127 -4.23 -7.12 4.56
CA TYR A 127 -3.61 -8.24 5.27
C TYR A 127 -2.13 -8.00 5.62
N MET A 128 -1.36 -7.28 4.80
CA MET A 128 0.01 -6.90 5.19
C MET A 128 0.00 -6.03 6.46
N LYS A 129 -0.97 -5.10 6.57
CA LYS A 129 -1.16 -4.32 7.79
C LYS A 129 -1.55 -5.19 8.98
N LEU A 130 -2.44 -6.17 8.78
CA LEU A 130 -2.80 -7.13 9.82
C LEU A 130 -1.57 -7.92 10.29
N PHE A 131 -0.79 -8.49 9.37
CA PHE A 131 0.41 -9.26 9.73
C PHE A 131 1.43 -8.41 10.46
N HIS A 132 1.64 -7.17 10.02
CA HIS A 132 2.55 -6.26 10.70
C HIS A 132 2.07 -5.89 12.10
N MET A 133 0.77 -5.68 12.30
CA MET A 133 0.20 -5.46 13.63
C MET A 133 0.39 -6.69 14.53
N LEU A 134 0.03 -7.89 14.05
CA LEU A 134 0.24 -9.14 14.80
C LEU A 134 1.72 -9.36 15.14
N TYR A 135 2.62 -9.08 14.21
CA TYR A 135 4.06 -9.18 14.42
C TYR A 135 4.54 -8.22 15.53
N ARG A 136 4.09 -6.97 15.49
CA ARG A 136 4.44 -5.96 16.50
C ARG A 136 3.96 -6.34 17.90
N ASP A 137 2.87 -7.08 18.02
CA ASP A 137 2.35 -7.59 19.30
C ASP A 137 3.18 -8.77 19.85
N ILE A 138 3.91 -9.48 18.99
CA ILE A 138 4.77 -10.63 19.37
C ILE A 138 6.17 -10.16 19.79
N ARG A 139 6.78 -9.30 18.97
CA ARG A 139 8.15 -8.74 19.00
C ARG A 139 9.23 -9.59 19.71
N ARG A 140 9.94 -10.41 18.92
CA ARG A 140 11.15 -11.16 19.32
C ARG A 140 12.30 -10.99 18.31
N PRO A 141 13.57 -10.91 18.75
CA PRO A 141 14.70 -10.63 17.85
C PRO A 141 15.06 -11.75 16.86
N LEU A 142 14.89 -13.02 17.23
CA LEU A 142 15.39 -14.15 16.42
C LEU A 142 14.55 -14.37 15.15
N GLU A 143 13.25 -14.09 15.23
CA GLU A 143 12.28 -14.26 14.14
C GLU A 143 12.15 -13.00 13.27
N TYR A 144 12.89 -11.94 13.59
CA TYR A 144 12.85 -10.64 12.91
C TYR A 144 13.16 -10.75 11.42
N ASN A 145 14.30 -11.36 11.07
CA ASN A 145 14.72 -11.48 9.67
C ASN A 145 13.76 -12.38 8.88
N TYR A 146 13.33 -13.51 9.45
CA TYR A 146 12.36 -14.41 8.81
C TYR A 146 11.02 -13.72 8.50
N TYR A 147 10.52 -12.92 9.45
CA TYR A 147 9.32 -12.11 9.23
C TYR A 147 9.52 -11.11 8.08
N LEU A 148 10.62 -10.37 8.10
CA LEU A 148 10.91 -9.36 7.09
C LEU A 148 11.12 -9.97 5.70
N ASP A 149 11.70 -11.15 5.59
CA ASP A 149 11.81 -11.90 4.33
C ASP A 149 10.43 -12.21 3.76
N ARG A 150 9.51 -12.76 4.57
CA ARG A 150 8.13 -13.03 4.13
C ARG A 150 7.36 -11.76 3.79
N MET A 151 7.53 -10.70 4.57
CA MET A 151 6.88 -9.41 4.29
C MET A 151 7.45 -8.77 3.02
N SER A 152 8.75 -8.91 2.76
CA SER A 152 9.42 -8.45 1.53
C SER A 152 8.87 -9.13 0.29
N ASP A 153 8.60 -10.44 0.35
CA ASP A 153 7.97 -11.19 -0.74
C ASP A 153 6.53 -10.74 -1.02
N LEU A 154 5.74 -10.53 0.02
CA LEU A 154 4.38 -9.98 -0.11
C LEU A 154 4.40 -8.56 -0.69
N LEU A 155 5.35 -7.72 -0.26
CA LEU A 155 5.53 -6.38 -0.78
C LEU A 155 5.95 -6.36 -2.24
N ALA A 156 6.81 -7.26 -2.68
CA ALA A 156 7.18 -7.38 -4.10
C ALA A 156 5.94 -7.63 -4.98
N MET A 157 5.06 -8.52 -4.54
CA MET A 157 3.78 -8.77 -5.22
C MET A 157 2.82 -7.57 -5.13
N TYR A 158 2.80 -6.86 -4.00
CA TYR A 158 1.95 -5.68 -3.81
C TYR A 158 2.39 -4.52 -4.72
N LEU A 159 3.70 -4.26 -4.81
CA LEU A 159 4.30 -3.30 -5.73
C LEU A 159 3.82 -3.57 -7.17
N ASP A 160 3.92 -4.82 -7.61
CA ASP A 160 3.44 -5.24 -8.93
C ASP A 160 1.96 -4.94 -9.14
N MET A 161 1.11 -5.22 -8.14
CA MET A 161 -0.34 -4.99 -8.25
C MET A 161 -0.71 -3.51 -8.20
N GLU A 162 -0.03 -2.70 -7.39
CA GLU A 162 -0.24 -1.26 -7.29
C GLU A 162 0.17 -0.57 -8.60
N ILE A 163 1.36 -0.87 -9.11
CA ILE A 163 1.87 -0.33 -10.38
C ILE A 163 0.99 -0.80 -11.55
N LYS A 164 0.60 -2.07 -11.58
CA LYS A 164 -0.25 -2.57 -12.68
C LYS A 164 -1.66 -1.97 -12.65
N ALA A 165 -2.20 -1.70 -11.47
CA ALA A 165 -3.50 -1.05 -11.31
C ALA A 165 -3.48 0.43 -11.72
N SER A 166 -2.35 1.13 -11.53
CA SER A 166 -2.20 2.54 -11.88
C SER A 166 -2.44 2.82 -13.36
N ARG A 167 -2.12 1.86 -14.24
CA ARG A 167 -2.36 1.96 -15.70
C ARG A 167 -3.80 2.35 -16.07
N ARG A 168 -4.76 2.02 -15.21
CA ARG A 168 -6.19 2.34 -15.41
C ARG A 168 -6.73 3.34 -14.41
N GLY A 169 -5.94 3.67 -13.40
CA GLY A 169 -6.28 4.68 -12.41
C GLY A 169 -6.14 6.08 -12.99
N LYS A 170 -6.86 7.03 -12.40
CA LYS A 170 -6.64 8.47 -12.62
C LYS A 170 -5.80 9.08 -11.50
N GLU A 171 -5.24 8.24 -10.63
CA GLU A 171 -4.47 8.66 -9.47
C GLU A 171 -3.09 9.15 -9.92
N ASN A 172 -2.64 10.25 -9.33
CA ASN A 172 -1.34 10.85 -9.65
C ASN A 172 -0.21 9.84 -9.35
N PRO A 173 0.69 9.55 -10.31
CA PRO A 173 1.84 8.66 -10.13
C PRO A 173 2.68 8.93 -8.87
N ARG A 174 2.83 10.20 -8.48
CA ARG A 174 3.55 10.61 -7.28
C ARG A 174 2.86 10.11 -6.00
N ILE A 175 1.53 10.21 -5.91
CA ILE A 175 0.77 9.70 -4.77
C ILE A 175 0.94 8.18 -4.63
N ILE A 176 0.97 7.48 -5.76
CA ILE A 176 1.20 6.03 -5.79
C ILE A 176 2.62 5.72 -5.32
N SER A 177 3.62 6.44 -5.85
CA SER A 177 5.02 6.30 -5.43
C SER A 177 5.17 6.53 -3.92
N ASP A 178 4.59 7.61 -3.38
CA ASP A 178 4.67 7.94 -1.95
C ASP A 178 4.04 6.84 -1.09
N ARG A 179 2.87 6.32 -1.50
CA ARG A 179 2.23 5.18 -0.83
C ARG A 179 3.10 3.93 -0.85
N LEU A 180 3.73 3.63 -1.98
CA LEU A 180 4.61 2.48 -2.11
C LEU A 180 5.88 2.63 -1.26
N MET A 181 6.46 3.84 -1.22
CA MET A 181 7.58 4.16 -0.32
C MET A 181 7.16 3.99 1.14
N SER A 182 6.03 4.56 1.57
CA SER A 182 5.55 4.39 2.95
C SER A 182 5.35 2.92 3.29
N ALA A 183 4.74 2.13 2.40
CA ALA A 183 4.56 0.69 2.62
C ALA A 183 5.90 -0.03 2.79
N LEU A 184 6.89 0.24 1.93
CA LEU A 184 8.22 -0.36 2.00
C LEU A 184 8.92 -0.03 3.33
N PHE A 185 9.01 1.25 3.69
CA PHE A 185 9.77 1.68 4.86
C PHE A 185 9.08 1.33 6.18
N ILE A 186 7.74 1.39 6.25
CA ILE A 186 6.99 1.07 7.47
C ILE A 186 6.94 -0.44 7.70
N LEU A 187 6.50 -1.21 6.70
CA LEU A 187 6.24 -2.64 6.90
C LEU A 187 7.53 -3.47 6.97
N LEU A 188 8.65 -2.93 6.46
CA LEU A 188 9.98 -3.55 6.57
C LEU A 188 10.87 -2.89 7.64
N GLU A 189 10.29 -2.06 8.51
CA GLU A 189 10.98 -1.43 9.65
C GLU A 189 12.31 -0.75 9.26
N ASN A 190 12.32 -0.06 8.13
CA ASN A 190 13.50 0.59 7.53
C ASN A 190 14.69 -0.35 7.22
N SER A 191 14.47 -1.67 7.18
CA SER A 191 15.52 -2.62 6.82
C SER A 191 15.87 -2.55 5.34
N MET A 192 16.94 -1.83 5.02
CA MET A 192 17.35 -1.57 3.63
C MET A 192 17.55 -2.83 2.82
N GLY A 193 18.18 -3.88 3.35
CA GLY A 193 18.37 -5.15 2.63
C GLY A 193 17.05 -5.77 2.17
N HIS A 194 16.02 -5.78 3.04
CA HIS A 194 14.70 -6.31 2.71
C HIS A 194 13.92 -5.38 1.76
N ILE A 195 14.10 -4.06 1.87
CA ILE A 195 13.51 -3.07 0.95
C ILE A 195 14.08 -3.25 -0.46
N LEU A 196 15.40 -3.33 -0.59
CA LEU A 196 16.08 -3.57 -1.87
C LEU A 196 15.63 -4.90 -2.46
N ASN A 197 15.53 -5.96 -1.64
CA ASN A 197 15.05 -7.26 -2.07
C ASN A 197 13.63 -7.21 -2.65
N ALA A 198 12.70 -6.50 -1.99
CA ALA A 198 11.33 -6.34 -2.48
C ALA A 198 11.29 -5.63 -3.86
N ILE A 199 12.08 -4.56 -4.03
CA ILE A 199 12.19 -3.82 -5.29
C ILE A 199 12.83 -4.67 -6.39
N LEU A 200 13.86 -5.46 -6.06
CA LEU A 200 14.52 -6.36 -7.01
C LEU A 200 13.57 -7.47 -7.49
N LYS A 201 12.77 -8.04 -6.58
CA LYS A 201 11.77 -9.09 -6.87
C LYS A 201 10.55 -8.57 -7.64
N ALA A 202 10.19 -7.30 -7.49
CA ALA A 202 9.09 -6.69 -8.22
C ALA A 202 9.36 -6.66 -9.74
N LYS A 203 8.38 -7.10 -10.53
CA LYS A 203 8.46 -7.28 -11.98
C LYS A 203 8.04 -6.03 -12.75
N PHE A 204 7.22 -5.16 -12.16
CA PHE A 204 6.67 -3.98 -12.83
C PHE A 204 7.53 -2.72 -12.65
N PHE A 205 8.73 -2.84 -12.09
CA PHE A 205 9.78 -1.82 -12.17
C PHE A 205 10.39 -1.78 -13.59
N VAL A 206 9.59 -1.29 -14.54
CA VAL A 206 9.92 -1.20 -15.97
C VAL A 206 9.65 0.19 -16.51
N LYS A 207 10.26 0.53 -17.65
CA LYS A 207 10.24 1.87 -18.26
C LYS A 207 8.84 2.47 -18.44
N MET A 208 7.84 1.63 -18.73
CA MET A 208 6.44 2.05 -18.87
C MET A 208 5.89 2.74 -17.62
N PHE A 209 6.45 2.45 -16.44
CA PHE A 209 6.00 2.98 -15.15
C PHE A 209 7.09 3.83 -14.47
N ASN A 210 7.98 4.45 -15.26
CA ASN A 210 9.12 5.21 -14.74
C ASN A 210 8.70 6.35 -13.80
N GLU A 211 7.58 7.03 -14.05
CA GLU A 211 7.04 8.10 -13.19
C GLU A 211 6.75 7.64 -11.76
N ILE A 212 6.41 6.35 -11.58
CA ILE A 212 6.21 5.74 -10.25
C ILE A 212 7.52 5.14 -9.74
N CYS A 213 8.27 4.45 -10.60
CA CYS A 213 9.40 3.63 -10.19
C CYS A 213 10.66 4.45 -9.89
N ILE A 214 10.96 5.49 -10.68
CA ILE A 214 12.18 6.30 -10.52
C ILE A 214 12.23 6.96 -9.14
N PRO A 215 11.18 7.64 -8.64
CA PRO A 215 11.24 8.26 -7.31
C PRO A 215 11.52 7.25 -6.19
N ILE A 216 10.95 6.03 -6.28
CA ILE A 216 11.22 4.95 -5.33
C ILE A 216 12.69 4.52 -5.38
N ILE A 217 13.24 4.28 -6.58
CA ILE A 217 14.65 3.87 -6.70
C ILE A 217 15.59 4.99 -6.24
N MET A 218 15.33 6.24 -6.64
CA MET A 218 16.12 7.40 -6.21
C MET A 218 16.09 7.57 -4.69
N ARG A 219 14.97 7.25 -4.03
CA ARG A 219 14.88 7.31 -2.57
C ARG A 219 15.82 6.32 -1.89
N VAL A 220 15.91 5.08 -2.39
CA VAL A 220 16.76 4.04 -1.79
C VAL A 220 18.23 4.20 -2.16
N LEU A 221 18.55 4.82 -3.29
CA LEU A 221 19.92 5.12 -3.71
C LEU A 221 20.50 6.40 -3.09
N ARG A 222 19.70 7.20 -2.38
CA ARG A 222 20.14 8.48 -1.81
C ARG A 222 21.09 8.31 -0.64
N ASP A 223 20.78 7.38 0.26
CA ASP A 223 21.44 7.22 1.56
C ASP A 223 22.12 5.84 1.62
N ILE A 224 23.07 5.60 0.71
CA ILE A 224 23.83 4.33 0.70
C ILE A 224 24.80 4.33 1.89
N PRO A 225 24.74 3.33 2.80
CA PRO A 225 25.70 3.23 3.90
C PRO A 225 27.14 3.15 3.41
N SER A 226 28.08 3.75 4.16
CA SER A 226 29.52 3.70 3.86
C SER A 226 30.09 2.29 3.96
N GLU A 227 29.54 1.49 4.87
CA GLU A 227 29.91 0.09 5.06
C GLU A 227 28.79 -0.82 4.58
N LEU A 228 29.10 -1.64 3.57
CA LEU A 228 28.18 -2.61 3.00
C LEU A 228 28.79 -4.00 3.12
N ASN A 229 27.98 -4.98 3.51
CA ASN A 229 28.33 -6.37 3.26
C ASN A 229 28.18 -6.70 1.76
N GLU A 230 28.76 -7.83 1.34
CA GLU A 230 28.77 -8.25 -0.07
C GLU A 230 27.36 -8.34 -0.68
N VAL A 231 26.39 -8.86 0.08
CA VAL A 231 25.01 -9.03 -0.38
C VAL A 231 24.35 -7.68 -0.63
N SER A 232 24.44 -6.76 0.34
CA SER A 232 23.90 -5.40 0.22
C SER A 232 24.56 -4.63 -0.92
N TYR A 233 25.88 -4.76 -1.09
CA TYR A 233 26.60 -4.16 -2.22
C TYR A 233 26.03 -4.63 -3.56
N ILE A 234 25.89 -5.95 -3.75
CA ILE A 234 25.31 -6.52 -4.96
C ILE A 234 23.88 -6.01 -5.18
N GLN A 235 23.06 -5.95 -4.11
CA GLN A 235 21.70 -5.43 -4.21
C GLN A 235 21.66 -3.98 -4.69
N TYR A 236 22.49 -3.09 -4.15
CA TYR A 236 22.60 -1.70 -4.59
C TYR A 236 23.03 -1.59 -6.05
N VAL A 237 24.02 -2.37 -6.49
CA VAL A 237 24.44 -2.42 -7.90
C VAL A 237 23.30 -2.85 -8.82
N LEU A 238 22.52 -3.87 -8.44
CA LEU A 238 21.38 -4.34 -9.21
C LEU A 238 20.26 -3.29 -9.27
N ILE A 239 19.99 -2.58 -8.17
CA ILE A 239 19.02 -1.48 -8.13
C ILE A 239 19.47 -0.31 -9.01
N PHE A 240 20.75 0.06 -8.97
CA PHE A 240 21.34 1.06 -9.84
C PHE A 240 21.23 0.67 -11.32
N LYS A 241 21.50 -0.60 -11.65
CA LYS A 241 21.30 -1.13 -13.00
C LYS A 241 19.84 -1.04 -13.45
N LYS A 242 18.88 -1.36 -12.57
CA LYS A 242 17.44 -1.17 -12.85
C LYS A 242 17.11 0.31 -13.10
N TRP A 243 17.63 1.23 -12.29
CA TRP A 243 17.43 2.67 -12.48
C TRP A 243 17.91 3.15 -13.85
N LYS A 244 19.12 2.76 -14.28
CA LYS A 244 19.64 3.11 -15.61
C LYS A 244 18.69 2.68 -16.74
N VAL A 245 18.06 1.51 -16.62
CA VAL A 245 17.08 1.02 -17.60
C VAL A 245 15.79 1.88 -17.59
N LEU A 246 15.37 2.38 -16.43
CA LEU A 246 14.17 3.22 -16.30
C LEU A 246 14.34 4.62 -16.90
N VAL A 247 15.49 5.26 -16.65
CA VAL A 247 15.81 6.60 -17.20
C VAL A 247 16.04 6.53 -18.71
N GLY A 248 16.66 5.44 -19.18
CA GLY A 248 17.01 5.27 -20.59
C GLY A 248 18.20 6.13 -21.02
N ARG A 249 18.88 5.73 -22.11
CA ARG A 249 20.16 6.34 -22.55
C ARG A 249 20.09 7.78 -23.10
N LYS A 250 19.04 8.56 -22.82
CA LYS A 250 18.93 9.94 -23.35
C LYS A 250 19.81 10.95 -22.59
N GLU A 251 20.26 10.63 -21.39
CA GLU A 251 21.11 11.51 -20.56
C GLU A 251 22.63 11.30 -20.79
N GLU A 252 23.05 10.32 -21.60
CA GLU A 252 24.49 10.10 -21.91
C GLU A 252 24.97 10.93 -23.13
N ARG A 253 24.18 11.90 -23.61
CA ARG A 253 24.49 12.75 -24.78
C ARG A 253 24.21 14.24 -24.53
N GLN A 254 24.52 14.75 -23.35
CA GLN A 254 24.61 16.18 -23.08
C GLN A 254 25.88 16.49 -22.30
#